data_AF-A0A3N4J4R2-F1
#
_entry.id   AF-A0A3N4J4R2-F1
#
_cell.length_a   1.000
_cell.length_b   1.000
_cell.length_c   1.000
_cell.angle_alpha   90.00
_cell.angle_beta   90.00
_cell.angle_gamma   90.00
#
_symmetry.space_group_name_H-M   'P 1'
#
loop_
_entity.id
_entity.type
_entity.pdbx_description
1 polymer ?
#
loop_
_entity_poly.entity_id
_entity_poly.type
_entity_poly.pdbx_seq_one_letter_code
_entity_poly.pdbx_strand_id
1 'polypeptide(L)'
;MGYKLQDVRKGVYKDGHEWADVVEYRQEHFLPALKALENRMVRWELIDTNEGEELRMVLPTNLPLGVKPIVLVVHDESTFNANDGWSKIWIKDDHIPLKKKSRGKGIMVSDFLTPRGQLRVPEGEHLNPDPEYGTQDGGPKRLDPHLASCSIEYGGDTWWDGDQLVDQVMKLAIPIFEVAFPGCQALFLFDNATSHSTYTKDALRASAMNLRLGGGQAQLRPGINSLTREIQLMVMPDGSPK
;
A
#
# COMPACT_ATOMS: atom_id res chain seq x y z
N MET A 1 -28.12 11.50 -38.14
CA MET A 1 -27.65 12.32 -37.01
C MET A 1 -26.13 12.33 -37.07
N GLY A 2 -25.49 13.46 -37.40
CA GLY A 2 -24.07 13.58 -37.76
C GLY A 2 -23.06 13.49 -36.61
N TYR A 3 -23.26 12.57 -35.67
CA TYR A 3 -22.33 12.33 -34.57
C TYR A 3 -21.39 11.16 -34.89
N LYS A 4 -20.09 11.33 -34.63
CA LYS A 4 -19.07 10.27 -34.75
C LYS A 4 -18.39 10.06 -33.40
N LEU A 5 -18.22 8.82 -33.00
CA LEU A 5 -17.44 8.44 -31.81
C LEU A 5 -15.95 8.48 -32.17
N GLN A 6 -15.15 9.27 -31.45
CA GLN A 6 -13.69 9.35 -31.68
C GLN A 6 -12.90 9.17 -30.39
N ASP A 7 -11.73 8.54 -30.50
CA ASP A 7 -10.75 8.38 -29.42
C ASP A 7 -9.89 9.64 -29.26
N VAL A 8 -9.82 10.16 -28.04
CA VAL A 8 -8.85 11.19 -27.66
C VAL A 8 -7.56 10.48 -27.20
N ARG A 9 -6.55 10.43 -28.07
CA ARG A 9 -5.27 9.77 -27.76
C ARG A 9 -4.35 10.70 -26.98
N LYS A 10 -4.01 10.32 -25.74
CA LYS A 10 -2.79 10.76 -25.06
C LYS A 10 -1.68 9.73 -25.35
N GLY A 11 -0.42 10.18 -25.39
CA GLY A 11 0.73 9.30 -25.63
C GLY A 11 0.77 8.14 -24.63
N VAL A 12 1.22 6.98 -25.09
CA VAL A 12 1.29 5.75 -24.29
C VAL A 12 2.60 5.73 -23.53
N TYR A 13 2.52 5.68 -22.20
CA TYR A 13 3.66 5.33 -21.36
C TYR A 13 3.96 3.84 -21.58
N LYS A 14 5.20 3.52 -21.95
CA LYS A 14 5.66 2.13 -22.04
C LYS A 14 6.26 1.77 -20.70
N ASP A 15 5.58 0.85 -20.04
CA ASP A 15 5.92 0.36 -18.73
C ASP A 15 7.18 -0.52 -18.78
N GLY A 16 8.08 -0.32 -17.81
CA GLY A 16 9.38 -1.00 -17.71
C GLY A 16 9.31 -2.42 -17.14
N HIS A 17 8.11 -2.90 -16.82
CA HIS A 17 7.87 -4.24 -16.27
C HIS A 17 8.43 -5.41 -17.11
N GLU A 18 8.67 -5.19 -18.40
CA GLU A 18 9.19 -6.21 -19.32
C GLU A 18 10.72 -6.11 -19.54
N TRP A 19 11.44 -5.36 -18.70
CA TRP A 19 12.91 -5.37 -18.71
C TRP A 19 13.45 -6.71 -18.22
N ALA A 20 14.58 -7.14 -18.79
CA ALA A 20 15.11 -8.49 -18.59
C ALA A 20 15.42 -8.79 -17.11
N ASP A 21 15.96 -7.82 -16.38
CA ASP A 21 16.27 -7.91 -14.95
C ASP A 21 15.00 -8.01 -14.08
N VAL A 22 13.96 -7.25 -14.40
CA VAL A 22 12.65 -7.33 -13.73
C VAL A 22 12.00 -8.69 -13.96
N VAL A 23 12.04 -9.18 -15.20
CA VAL A 23 11.50 -10.50 -15.55
C VAL A 23 12.28 -11.61 -14.85
N GLU A 24 13.61 -11.55 -14.85
CA GLU A 24 14.47 -12.51 -14.13
C GLU A 24 14.12 -12.53 -12.64
N TYR A 25 14.09 -11.38 -11.97
CA TYR A 25 13.72 -11.31 -10.55
C TYR A 25 12.33 -11.90 -10.28
N ARG A 26 11.35 -11.57 -11.13
CA ARG A 26 9.98 -12.08 -11.02
C ARG A 26 9.96 -13.62 -11.11
N GLN A 27 10.65 -14.20 -12.10
CA GLN A 27 10.62 -15.63 -12.39
C GLN A 27 11.48 -16.45 -11.42
N GLU A 28 12.67 -15.97 -11.09
CA GLU A 28 13.67 -16.75 -10.34
C GLU A 28 13.60 -16.54 -8.83
N HIS A 29 13.01 -15.43 -8.36
CA HIS A 29 12.95 -15.10 -6.93
C HIS A 29 11.54 -14.92 -6.40
N PHE A 30 10.78 -13.98 -6.98
CA PHE A 30 9.49 -13.59 -6.41
C PHE A 30 8.43 -14.70 -6.51
N LEU A 31 8.20 -15.25 -7.71
CA LEU A 31 7.21 -16.30 -7.92
C LEU A 31 7.54 -17.60 -7.14
N PRO A 32 8.80 -18.09 -7.13
CA PRO A 32 9.17 -19.24 -6.30
C PRO A 32 8.97 -19.00 -4.80
N ALA A 33 9.30 -17.80 -4.29
CA ALA A 33 9.08 -17.46 -2.89
C ALA A 33 7.58 -17.45 -2.53
N LEU A 34 6.74 -16.86 -3.39
CA LEU A 34 5.30 -16.86 -3.20
C LEU A 34 4.73 -18.28 -3.27
N LYS A 35 5.20 -19.09 -4.23
CA LYS A 35 4.79 -20.49 -4.40
C LYS A 35 5.16 -21.35 -3.19
N ALA A 36 6.31 -21.13 -2.56
CA ALA A 36 6.71 -21.84 -1.36
C ALA A 36 5.76 -21.60 -0.16
N LEU A 37 5.06 -20.46 -0.14
CA LEU A 37 4.08 -20.12 0.89
C LEU A 37 2.67 -20.68 0.61
N GLU A 38 2.38 -21.04 -0.63
CA GLU A 38 1.04 -21.44 -1.10
C GLU A 38 0.44 -22.58 -0.26
N ASN A 39 1.23 -23.59 0.13
CA ASN A 39 0.76 -24.71 0.95
C ASN A 39 0.29 -24.30 2.36
N ARG A 40 0.69 -23.11 2.82
CA ARG A 40 0.25 -22.55 4.10
C ARG A 40 -0.91 -21.57 3.94
N MET A 41 -1.22 -21.13 2.73
CA MET A 41 -2.26 -20.15 2.48
C MET A 41 -3.65 -20.75 2.66
N VAL A 42 -4.56 -19.97 3.24
CA VAL A 42 -5.97 -20.31 3.26
C VAL A 42 -6.52 -20.30 1.84
N ARG A 43 -7.46 -21.20 1.58
CA ARG A 43 -8.25 -21.22 0.34
C ARG A 43 -9.63 -20.65 0.60
N TRP A 44 -10.28 -20.23 -0.47
CA TRP A 44 -11.62 -19.66 -0.41
C TRP A 44 -12.52 -20.46 -1.34
N GLU A 45 -13.63 -20.93 -0.81
CA GLU A 45 -14.61 -21.74 -1.54
C GLU A 45 -15.95 -21.02 -1.50
N LEU A 46 -16.56 -20.82 -2.67
CA LEU A 46 -17.94 -20.37 -2.77
C LEU A 46 -18.85 -21.55 -2.45
N ILE A 47 -19.76 -21.35 -1.52
CA ILE A 47 -20.72 -22.36 -1.08
C ILE A 47 -22.12 -21.81 -1.33
N ASP A 48 -22.94 -22.61 -2.01
CA ASP A 48 -24.37 -22.34 -2.15
C ASP A 48 -25.06 -22.59 -0.81
N THR A 49 -25.64 -21.53 -0.26
CA THR A 49 -26.52 -21.58 0.92
C THR A 49 -27.96 -21.34 0.50
N ASN A 50 -28.91 -21.61 1.39
CA ASN A 50 -30.32 -21.28 1.14
C ASN A 50 -30.58 -19.77 1.00
N GLU A 51 -29.62 -18.92 1.40
CA GLU A 51 -29.70 -17.45 1.40
C GLU A 51 -28.84 -16.81 0.29
N GLY A 52 -28.16 -17.62 -0.53
CA GLY A 52 -27.27 -17.16 -1.61
C GLY A 52 -25.88 -17.82 -1.56
N GLU A 53 -24.96 -17.32 -2.36
CA GLU A 53 -23.56 -17.77 -2.36
C GLU A 53 -22.78 -17.11 -1.21
N GLU A 54 -22.06 -17.91 -0.43
CA GLU A 54 -21.17 -17.43 0.63
C GLU A 54 -19.73 -17.87 0.37
N LEU A 55 -18.77 -16.96 0.54
CA LEU A 55 -17.35 -17.26 0.46
C LEU A 55 -16.82 -17.76 1.82
N ARG A 56 -16.52 -19.06 1.89
CA ARG A 56 -15.98 -19.72 3.09
C ARG A 56 -14.46 -19.82 3.03
N MET A 57 -13.81 -19.52 4.15
CA MET A 57 -12.39 -19.76 4.36
C MET A 57 -12.12 -21.24 4.68
N VAL A 58 -11.18 -21.83 3.97
CA VAL A 58 -10.73 -23.22 4.13
C VAL A 58 -9.28 -23.25 4.57
N LEU A 59 -9.05 -23.77 5.77
CA LEU A 59 -7.70 -23.88 6.34
C LEU A 59 -6.88 -25.00 5.65
N PRO A 60 -5.55 -24.87 5.57
CA PRO A 60 -4.69 -25.95 5.09
C PRO A 60 -4.70 -27.10 6.09
N THR A 61 -4.79 -28.34 5.60
CA THR A 61 -4.99 -29.54 6.43
C THR A 61 -3.71 -30.12 7.04
N ASN A 62 -2.53 -29.83 6.47
CA ASN A 62 -1.26 -30.45 6.83
C ASN A 62 -0.22 -29.45 7.35
N LEU A 63 -0.63 -28.51 8.20
CA LEU A 63 0.31 -27.56 8.81
C LEU A 63 1.11 -28.23 9.93
N PRO A 64 2.45 -28.05 9.98
CA PRO A 64 3.24 -28.47 11.13
C PRO A 64 2.77 -27.80 12.43
N LEU A 65 3.01 -28.46 13.57
CA LEU A 65 2.63 -27.92 14.87
C LEU A 65 3.26 -26.54 15.11
N GLY A 66 2.44 -25.57 15.52
CA GLY A 66 2.87 -24.19 15.77
C GLY A 66 2.95 -23.30 14.52
N VAL A 67 2.73 -23.85 13.32
CA VAL A 67 2.67 -23.06 12.08
C VAL A 67 1.27 -22.50 11.88
N LYS A 68 1.16 -21.17 11.80
CA LYS A 68 -0.11 -20.50 11.52
C LYS A 68 -0.44 -20.55 10.01
N PRO A 69 -1.73 -20.70 9.65
CA PRO A 69 -2.19 -20.52 8.27
C PRO A 69 -1.97 -19.08 7.82
N ILE A 70 -1.72 -18.88 6.53
CA ILE A 70 -1.44 -17.58 5.94
C ILE A 70 -2.69 -17.04 5.25
N VAL A 71 -3.01 -15.77 5.48
CA VAL A 71 -3.99 -15.01 4.71
C VAL A 71 -3.23 -13.97 3.88
N LEU A 72 -3.39 -14.04 2.56
CA LEU A 72 -2.82 -13.05 1.65
C LEU A 72 -3.65 -11.75 1.75
N VAL A 73 -2.96 -10.65 2.02
CA VAL A 73 -3.51 -9.30 2.04
C VAL A 73 -2.77 -8.51 0.97
N VAL A 74 -3.46 -8.07 -0.07
CA VAL A 74 -2.86 -7.25 -1.14
C VAL A 74 -3.14 -5.78 -0.87
N HIS A 75 -2.24 -4.90 -1.26
CA HIS A 75 -2.37 -3.46 -1.09
C HIS A 75 -1.97 -2.73 -2.37
N ASP A 76 -2.66 -1.63 -2.65
CA ASP A 76 -2.36 -0.70 -3.75
C ASP A 76 -2.96 0.68 -3.48
N GLU A 77 -2.43 1.71 -4.17
CA GLU A 77 -2.98 3.05 -4.19
C GLU A 77 -3.57 3.44 -5.55
N SER A 78 -4.83 3.89 -5.54
CA SER A 78 -5.54 4.33 -6.73
C SER A 78 -5.87 5.82 -6.70
N THR A 79 -5.61 6.52 -7.81
CA THR A 79 -5.94 7.95 -7.94
C THR A 79 -7.18 8.17 -8.80
N PHE A 80 -8.10 9.00 -8.30
CA PHE A 80 -9.32 9.42 -8.98
C PHE A 80 -9.34 10.94 -9.12
N ASN A 81 -9.56 11.46 -10.33
CA ASN A 81 -9.58 12.89 -10.60
C ASN A 81 -10.95 13.37 -11.09
N ALA A 82 -11.31 14.61 -10.78
CA ALA A 82 -12.54 15.24 -11.22
C ALA A 82 -12.71 15.27 -12.75
N ASN A 83 -11.61 15.30 -13.51
CA ASN A 83 -11.65 15.29 -14.97
C ASN A 83 -11.28 13.92 -15.60
N ASP A 84 -11.31 12.84 -14.82
CA ASP A 84 -11.22 11.45 -15.32
C ASP A 84 -12.51 11.05 -16.04
N GLY A 85 -12.76 11.71 -17.18
CA GLY A 85 -13.87 11.40 -18.08
C GLY A 85 -13.47 10.47 -19.21
N TRP A 86 -14.47 9.90 -19.90
CA TRP A 86 -14.29 8.96 -21.02
C TRP A 86 -13.28 9.45 -22.08
N SER A 87 -12.48 8.51 -22.57
CA SER A 87 -11.53 8.71 -23.68
C SER A 87 -12.23 8.79 -25.04
N LYS A 88 -13.51 8.41 -25.10
CA LYS A 88 -14.36 8.47 -26.28
C LYS A 88 -15.47 9.50 -26.11
N ILE A 89 -15.61 10.39 -27.08
CA ILE A 89 -16.66 11.41 -27.09
C ILE A 89 -17.42 11.39 -28.41
N TRP A 90 -18.72 11.70 -28.35
CA TRP A 90 -19.54 11.91 -29.53
C TRP A 90 -19.33 13.31 -30.07
N ILE A 91 -18.71 13.41 -31.24
CA ILE A 91 -18.43 14.68 -31.92
C ILE A 91 -19.49 14.91 -32.98
N LYS A 92 -20.18 16.04 -32.94
CA LYS A 92 -21.09 16.49 -33.99
C LYS A 92 -20.35 17.40 -34.95
N ASP A 93 -20.31 17.05 -36.23
CA ASP A 93 -19.62 17.82 -37.27
C ASP A 93 -18.13 18.06 -36.89
N ASP A 94 -17.58 19.27 -37.09
CA ASP A 94 -16.18 19.64 -36.76
C ASP A 94 -16.05 20.32 -35.37
N HIS A 95 -17.11 20.32 -34.55
CA HIS A 95 -17.08 20.93 -33.22
C HIS A 95 -16.48 19.99 -32.19
N ILE A 96 -15.18 20.15 -31.92
CA ILE A 96 -14.48 19.40 -30.88
C ILE A 96 -14.73 20.06 -29.51
N PRO A 97 -15.38 19.38 -28.54
CA PRO A 97 -15.51 19.88 -27.19
C PRO A 97 -14.12 20.06 -26.55
N LEU A 98 -13.82 21.27 -26.08
CA LEU A 98 -12.57 21.55 -25.36
C LEU A 98 -12.63 20.91 -23.96
N LYS A 99 -11.86 19.84 -23.75
CA LYS A 99 -11.64 19.27 -22.41
C LYS A 99 -10.63 20.12 -21.65
N LYS A 100 -10.89 20.37 -20.36
CA LYS A 100 -9.89 20.99 -19.49
C LYS A 100 -8.60 20.16 -19.53
N LYS A 101 -7.46 20.83 -19.74
CA LYS A 101 -6.15 20.16 -19.83
C LYS A 101 -5.69 19.59 -18.48
N SER A 102 -6.09 20.20 -17.36
CA SER A 102 -5.75 19.73 -16.02
C SER A 102 -6.57 18.49 -15.64
N ARG A 103 -6.02 17.64 -14.75
CA ARG A 103 -6.78 16.52 -14.18
C ARG A 103 -7.89 16.99 -13.21
N GLY A 104 -7.84 18.24 -12.75
CA GLY A 104 -8.76 18.76 -11.73
C GLY A 104 -8.28 18.38 -10.33
N LYS A 105 -9.14 18.53 -9.32
CA LYS A 105 -8.89 17.97 -7.99
C LYS A 105 -8.84 16.45 -8.08
N GLY A 106 -8.00 15.83 -7.26
CA GLY A 106 -7.90 14.38 -7.18
C GLY A 106 -7.94 13.87 -5.75
N ILE A 107 -8.39 12.63 -5.62
CA ILE A 107 -8.36 11.85 -4.39
C ILE A 107 -7.52 10.61 -4.67
N MET A 108 -6.58 10.32 -3.79
CA MET A 108 -5.86 9.05 -3.78
C MET A 108 -6.48 8.19 -2.70
N VAL A 109 -6.76 6.93 -3.01
CA VAL A 109 -7.31 5.94 -2.09
C VAL A 109 -6.25 4.86 -1.92
N SER A 110 -5.91 4.55 -0.67
CA SER A 110 -5.02 3.46 -0.28
C SER A 110 -5.85 2.39 0.42
N ASP A 111 -5.76 1.14 -0.03
CA ASP A 111 -6.63 0.08 0.46
C ASP A 111 -5.94 -1.28 0.58
N PHE A 112 -6.45 -2.10 1.50
CA PHE A 112 -6.00 -3.47 1.74
C PHE A 112 -7.12 -4.43 1.40
N LEU A 113 -6.86 -5.38 0.51
CA LEU A 113 -7.83 -6.37 0.05
C LEU A 113 -7.41 -7.78 0.48
N THR A 114 -8.41 -8.57 0.82
CA THR A 114 -8.33 -10.02 0.96
C THR A 114 -9.25 -10.65 -0.09
N PRO A 115 -9.22 -11.97 -0.32
CA PRO A 115 -10.20 -12.60 -1.21
C PRO A 115 -11.67 -12.43 -0.78
N ARG A 116 -11.94 -12.05 0.48
CA ARG A 116 -13.28 -11.66 0.98
C ARG A 116 -13.65 -10.20 0.69
N GLY A 117 -12.76 -9.43 0.05
CA GLY A 117 -12.92 -8.01 -0.20
C GLY A 117 -12.05 -7.15 0.72
N GLN A 118 -12.46 -5.91 0.94
CA GLN A 118 -11.71 -4.95 1.76
C GLN A 118 -11.46 -5.47 3.17
N LEU A 119 -10.24 -5.27 3.66
CA LEU A 119 -9.84 -5.66 5.01
C LEU A 119 -10.66 -4.85 6.02
N ARG A 120 -11.50 -5.56 6.76
CA ARG A 120 -12.52 -4.97 7.62
C ARG A 120 -12.65 -5.68 8.95
N VAL A 121 -13.06 -4.92 9.96
CA VAL A 121 -13.52 -5.48 11.24
C VAL A 121 -14.75 -6.36 10.95
N PRO A 122 -14.78 -7.64 11.40
CA PRO A 122 -15.94 -8.50 11.24
C PRO A 122 -17.21 -7.87 11.84
N GLU A 123 -18.36 -8.23 11.28
CA GLU A 123 -19.63 -7.81 11.86
C GLU A 123 -19.82 -8.39 13.26
N GLY A 124 -20.26 -7.56 14.21
CA GLY A 124 -20.39 -7.94 15.62
C GLY A 124 -19.12 -7.81 16.45
N GLU A 125 -17.96 -7.60 15.82
CA GLU A 125 -16.71 -7.28 16.53
C GLU A 125 -16.55 -5.76 16.69
N HIS A 126 -15.94 -5.36 17.80
CA HIS A 126 -15.63 -3.97 18.08
C HIS A 126 -14.13 -3.79 18.18
N LEU A 127 -13.56 -3.06 17.22
CA LEU A 127 -12.23 -2.52 17.31
C LEU A 127 -12.36 -1.01 17.35
N ASN A 128 -11.66 -0.38 18.28
CA ASN A 128 -11.37 1.05 18.22
C ASN A 128 -9.93 1.17 17.74
N PRO A 129 -9.65 1.16 16.40
CA PRO A 129 -8.37 1.63 15.92
C PRO A 129 -8.18 3.05 16.43
N ASP A 130 -6.92 3.50 16.51
CA ASP A 130 -6.55 4.85 16.95
C ASP A 130 -7.59 5.89 16.46
N PRO A 131 -8.45 6.42 17.35
CA PRO A 131 -9.59 7.24 16.96
C PRO A 131 -9.13 8.59 16.39
N GLU A 132 -7.87 8.96 16.61
CA GLU A 132 -7.24 10.15 16.07
C GLU A 132 -6.61 9.89 14.69
N TYR A 133 -6.48 8.64 14.25
CA TYR A 133 -5.89 8.33 12.96
C TYR A 133 -6.75 8.86 11.82
N GLY A 134 -6.15 9.78 11.06
CA GLY A 134 -6.78 10.47 9.94
C GLY A 134 -7.73 11.61 10.30
N THR A 135 -7.62 12.14 11.52
CA THR A 135 -8.28 13.40 11.93
C THR A 135 -7.47 14.65 11.61
N GLN A 136 -6.23 14.49 11.13
CA GLN A 136 -5.31 15.59 10.85
C GLN A 136 -5.68 16.31 9.54
N ASP A 137 -5.72 17.64 9.57
CA ASP A 137 -5.92 18.45 8.37
C ASP A 137 -4.80 18.21 7.36
N GLY A 138 -5.19 17.83 6.14
CA GLY A 138 -4.25 17.50 5.06
C GLY A 138 -3.62 16.11 5.14
N GLY A 139 -3.99 15.27 6.11
CA GLY A 139 -3.54 13.87 6.20
C GLY A 139 -4.51 12.86 5.57
N PRO A 140 -4.12 11.57 5.49
CA PRO A 140 -5.01 10.46 5.14
C PRO A 140 -6.26 10.44 6.01
N LYS A 141 -7.45 10.28 5.44
CA LYS A 141 -8.72 10.14 6.15
C LYS A 141 -9.28 8.74 5.93
N ARG A 142 -9.74 8.09 7.00
CA ARG A 142 -10.42 6.80 6.87
C ARG A 142 -11.72 6.95 6.07
N LEU A 143 -11.95 6.01 5.17
CA LEU A 143 -13.19 5.97 4.38
C LEU A 143 -14.37 5.40 5.17
N ASP A 144 -14.11 4.42 6.03
CA ASP A 144 -15.10 3.78 6.91
C ASP A 144 -14.44 3.39 8.25
N PRO A 145 -15.12 3.57 9.40
CA PRO A 145 -14.60 3.21 10.72
C PRO A 145 -14.25 1.73 10.93
N HIS A 146 -14.69 0.83 10.06
CA HIS A 146 -14.40 -0.59 10.11
C HIS A 146 -13.37 -1.03 9.07
N LEU A 147 -12.99 -0.16 8.12
CA LEU A 147 -12.06 -0.49 7.04
C LEU A 147 -10.64 -0.02 7.33
N ALA A 148 -9.66 -0.75 6.80
CA ALA A 148 -8.28 -0.29 6.73
C ALA A 148 -8.04 0.78 5.63
N SER A 149 -9.06 1.13 4.85
CA SER A 149 -8.97 2.01 3.70
C SER A 149 -8.88 3.48 4.09
N CYS A 150 -7.99 4.22 3.40
CA CYS A 150 -7.76 5.63 3.60
C CYS A 150 -7.83 6.40 2.29
N SER A 151 -8.14 7.69 2.38
CA SER A 151 -8.15 8.59 1.25
C SER A 151 -7.48 9.92 1.57
N ILE A 152 -6.81 10.52 0.60
CA ILE A 152 -6.22 11.84 0.72
C ILE A 152 -6.58 12.67 -0.51
N GLU A 153 -7.01 13.91 -0.33
CA GLU A 153 -7.10 14.86 -1.43
C GLU A 153 -5.67 15.25 -1.82
N TYR A 154 -5.26 14.93 -3.05
CA TYR A 154 -3.91 15.29 -3.52
C TYR A 154 -3.94 16.54 -4.40
N GLY A 155 -2.90 17.36 -4.24
CA GLY A 155 -2.74 18.65 -4.91
C GLY A 155 -2.24 19.73 -3.95
N GLY A 156 -1.48 20.70 -4.47
CA GLY A 156 -0.74 21.63 -3.63
C GLY A 156 0.40 20.92 -2.91
N ASP A 157 0.45 21.03 -1.58
CA ASP A 157 1.50 20.46 -0.71
C ASP A 157 1.11 19.10 -0.11
N THR A 158 -0.03 18.52 -0.50
CA THR A 158 -0.56 17.28 0.07
C THR A 158 -0.34 16.09 -0.85
N TRP A 159 0.39 15.09 -0.36
CA TRP A 159 0.76 13.86 -1.07
C TRP A 159 0.73 12.66 -0.12
N TRP A 160 0.52 11.47 -0.68
CA TRP A 160 0.67 10.21 0.04
C TRP A 160 2.15 9.88 0.19
N ASP A 161 2.61 9.64 1.42
CA ASP A 161 4.01 9.34 1.71
C ASP A 161 4.18 8.01 2.46
N GLY A 162 5.44 7.61 2.64
CA GLY A 162 5.77 6.36 3.30
C GLY A 162 5.48 6.34 4.80
N ASP A 163 5.56 7.47 5.49
CA ASP A 163 5.20 7.55 6.91
C ASP A 163 3.70 7.31 7.09
N GLN A 164 2.89 7.89 6.20
CA GLN A 164 1.45 7.69 6.16
C GLN A 164 1.08 6.23 5.88
N LEU A 165 1.77 5.56 4.96
CA LEU A 165 1.59 4.12 4.72
C LEU A 165 1.97 3.28 5.94
N VAL A 166 3.13 3.54 6.55
CA VAL A 166 3.57 2.81 7.76
C VAL A 166 2.52 2.97 8.85
N ASP A 167 2.02 4.18 9.08
CA ASP A 167 0.97 4.41 10.05
C ASP A 167 -0.33 3.67 9.68
N GLN A 168 -0.72 3.66 8.40
CA GLN A 168 -1.92 2.92 7.96
C GLN A 168 -1.79 1.43 8.24
N VAL A 169 -0.62 0.84 7.93
CA VAL A 169 -0.33 -0.58 8.18
C VAL A 169 -0.36 -0.88 9.68
N MET A 170 0.37 -0.09 10.47
CA MET A 170 0.58 -0.35 11.90
C MET A 170 -0.64 -0.04 12.76
N LYS A 171 -1.37 1.04 12.44
CA LYS A 171 -2.50 1.52 13.25
C LYS A 171 -3.85 1.00 12.79
N LEU A 172 -3.98 0.60 11.51
CA LEU A 172 -5.24 0.07 10.96
C LEU A 172 -5.12 -1.37 10.48
N ALA A 173 -4.27 -1.64 9.49
CA ALA A 173 -4.29 -2.92 8.78
C ALA A 173 -3.97 -4.11 9.70
N ILE A 174 -2.90 -4.03 10.49
CA ILE A 174 -2.51 -5.10 11.43
C ILE A 174 -3.60 -5.30 12.51
N PRO A 175 -4.04 -4.27 13.25
CA PRO A 175 -5.10 -4.45 14.25
C PRO A 175 -6.40 -5.03 13.69
N ILE A 176 -6.84 -4.55 12.52
CA ILE A 176 -8.05 -5.08 11.87
C ILE A 176 -7.84 -6.54 11.45
N PHE A 177 -6.65 -6.87 10.91
CA PHE A 177 -6.31 -8.24 10.52
C PHE A 177 -6.35 -9.20 11.72
N GLU A 178 -5.79 -8.82 12.86
CA GLU A 178 -5.74 -9.67 14.05
C GLU A 178 -7.12 -10.04 14.58
N VAL A 179 -8.09 -9.11 14.48
CA VAL A 179 -9.50 -9.35 14.81
C VAL A 179 -10.19 -10.17 13.70
N ALA A 180 -9.94 -9.84 12.43
CA ALA A 180 -10.61 -10.48 11.31
C ALA A 180 -10.19 -11.94 11.07
N PHE A 181 -8.94 -12.27 11.40
CA PHE A 181 -8.33 -13.58 11.11
C PHE A 181 -7.58 -14.12 12.34
N PRO A 182 -8.27 -14.39 13.46
CA PRO A 182 -7.64 -14.87 14.67
C PRO A 182 -6.89 -16.18 14.42
N GLY A 183 -5.67 -16.28 14.95
CA GLY A 183 -4.82 -17.46 14.78
C GLY A 183 -4.14 -17.59 13.40
N CYS A 184 -4.39 -16.66 12.47
CA CYS A 184 -3.72 -16.62 11.17
C CYS A 184 -2.47 -15.73 11.19
N GLN A 185 -1.67 -15.81 10.13
CA GLN A 185 -0.56 -14.91 9.84
C GLN A 185 -0.87 -14.13 8.56
N ALA A 186 -0.71 -12.81 8.57
CA ALA A 186 -0.83 -12.00 7.37
C ALA A 186 0.40 -12.18 6.48
N LEU A 187 0.18 -12.32 5.17
CA LEU A 187 1.19 -12.06 4.15
C LEU A 187 0.76 -10.81 3.39
N PHE A 188 1.41 -9.68 3.67
CA PHE A 188 1.16 -8.46 2.92
C PHE A 188 1.93 -8.46 1.60
N LEU A 189 1.22 -8.16 0.51
CA LEU A 189 1.78 -7.99 -0.82
C LEU A 189 1.61 -6.54 -1.26
N PHE A 190 2.74 -5.89 -1.49
CA PHE A 190 2.86 -4.52 -1.97
C PHE A 190 3.51 -4.51 -3.35
N ASP A 191 3.29 -3.44 -4.11
CA ASP A 191 4.13 -3.13 -5.27
C ASP A 191 5.48 -2.52 -4.84
N ASN A 192 6.33 -2.19 -5.82
CA ASN A 192 7.64 -1.59 -5.58
C ASN A 192 7.61 -0.05 -5.67
N ALA A 193 6.50 0.61 -5.33
CA ALA A 193 6.45 2.06 -5.24
C ALA A 193 7.51 2.59 -4.27
N THR A 194 8.02 3.79 -4.54
CA THR A 194 9.11 4.36 -3.71
C THR A 194 8.67 4.61 -2.28
N SER A 195 7.39 4.93 -2.06
CA SER A 195 6.75 5.05 -0.75
C SER A 195 6.85 3.74 0.07
N HIS A 196 6.85 2.58 -0.59
CA HIS A 196 6.89 1.26 0.06
C HIS A 196 8.30 0.89 0.54
N SER A 197 9.32 1.55 -0.01
CA SER A 197 10.73 1.37 0.36
C SER A 197 11.20 2.38 1.40
N THR A 198 10.28 2.90 2.22
CA THR A 198 10.60 3.93 3.20
C THR A 198 11.45 3.39 4.33
N TYR A 199 12.53 4.09 4.61
CA TYR A 199 13.40 3.78 5.74
C TYR A 199 12.79 4.33 7.03
N THR A 200 13.06 3.65 8.15
CA THR A 200 12.73 4.19 9.48
C THR A 200 13.37 5.57 9.68
N LYS A 201 12.74 6.44 10.48
CA LYS A 201 13.22 7.82 10.71
C LYS A 201 14.64 7.88 11.26
N ASP A 202 15.03 6.87 12.01
CA ASP A 202 16.36 6.68 12.59
C ASP A 202 17.28 5.81 11.72
N ALA A 203 16.88 5.41 10.51
CA ALA A 203 17.69 4.55 9.66
C ALA A 203 19.02 5.21 9.30
N LEU A 204 20.10 4.43 9.37
CA LEU A 204 21.43 4.90 9.00
C LEU A 204 21.49 5.20 7.49
N ARG A 205 21.25 6.46 7.14
CA ARG A 205 21.24 6.95 5.76
C ARG A 205 22.27 8.04 5.59
N ALA A 206 23.22 7.83 4.70
CA ALA A 206 24.23 8.84 4.36
C ALA A 206 23.60 10.17 3.92
N SER A 207 22.45 10.14 3.24
CA SER A 207 21.70 11.34 2.84
C SER A 207 21.13 12.16 3.99
N ALA A 208 20.97 11.55 5.18
CA ALA A 208 20.48 12.21 6.39
C ALA A 208 21.64 12.63 7.33
N MET A 209 22.88 12.35 6.94
CA MET A 209 24.08 12.76 7.67
C MET A 209 24.59 14.11 7.17
N ASN A 210 25.03 14.95 8.10
CA ASN A 210 25.68 16.19 7.73
C ASN A 210 27.12 15.92 7.28
N LEU A 211 27.54 16.57 6.19
CA LEU A 211 28.92 16.54 5.71
C LEU A 211 29.89 17.35 6.59
N ARG A 212 29.36 18.25 7.43
CA ARG A 212 30.12 19.15 8.29
C ARG A 212 29.48 19.23 9.67
N LEU A 213 30.28 19.54 10.69
CA LEU A 213 29.81 19.86 12.02
C LEU A 213 28.97 21.15 11.97
N GLY A 214 27.65 21.02 12.15
CA GLY A 214 26.70 22.14 12.18
C GLY A 214 25.36 21.84 11.50
N GLY A 215 24.30 22.52 11.96
CA GLY A 215 22.93 22.32 11.47
C GLY A 215 22.15 21.24 12.24
N GLY A 216 20.85 21.13 11.99
CA GLY A 216 20.02 20.06 12.55
C GLY A 216 20.36 18.74 11.87
N GLN A 217 20.95 17.80 12.60
CA GLN A 217 21.25 16.46 12.09
C GLN A 217 20.22 15.46 12.60
N ALA A 218 19.84 14.51 11.75
CA ALA A 218 18.90 13.46 12.12
C ALA A 218 19.50 12.55 13.22
N GLN A 219 18.69 12.13 14.17
CA GLN A 219 19.08 11.13 15.15
C GLN A 219 19.06 9.75 14.49
N LEU A 220 20.23 9.25 14.11
CA LEU A 220 20.39 7.96 13.44
C LEU A 220 20.72 6.86 14.46
N ARG A 221 20.23 5.65 14.21
CA ARG A 221 20.56 4.47 15.02
C ARG A 221 22.01 4.04 14.81
N PRO A 222 22.59 3.28 15.76
CA PRO A 222 23.96 2.82 15.65
C PRO A 222 24.19 1.97 14.39
N GLY A 223 25.33 2.20 13.74
CA GLY A 223 25.85 1.33 12.69
C GLY A 223 26.67 0.18 13.27
N ILE A 224 27.04 -0.77 12.40
CA ILE A 224 28.02 -1.81 12.71
C ILE A 224 29.21 -1.59 11.78
N ASN A 225 30.41 -1.44 12.36
CA ASN A 225 31.64 -1.39 11.57
C ASN A 225 31.83 -2.74 10.87
N SER A 226 31.88 -2.74 9.54
CA SER A 226 31.97 -3.98 8.75
C SER A 226 33.28 -4.76 8.98
N LEU A 227 34.35 -4.07 9.40
CA LEU A 227 35.67 -4.64 9.65
C LEU A 227 35.81 -5.14 11.09
N THR A 228 35.41 -4.34 12.07
CA THR A 228 35.61 -4.67 13.50
C THR A 228 34.40 -5.34 14.15
N ARG A 229 33.23 -5.32 13.49
CA ARG A 229 31.92 -5.72 14.03
C ARG A 229 31.47 -4.95 15.26
N GLU A 230 32.18 -3.89 15.62
CA GLU A 230 31.83 -3.04 16.76
C GLU A 230 30.67 -2.12 16.42
N ILE A 231 29.89 -1.79 17.45
CA ILE A 231 28.79 -0.84 17.35
C ILE A 231 29.37 0.56 17.21
N GLN A 232 29.01 1.24 16.13
CA GLN A 232 29.33 2.64 15.91
C GLN A 232 28.12 3.49 16.24
N LEU A 233 28.14 4.10 17.43
CA LEU A 233 27.11 5.07 17.82
C LEU A 233 27.15 6.28 16.89
N MET A 234 25.98 6.72 16.43
CA MET A 234 25.77 7.92 15.59
C MET A 234 25.26 9.12 16.40
N VAL A 235 25.03 8.91 17.69
CA VAL A 235 24.63 9.91 18.66
C VAL A 235 25.68 9.90 19.79
N MET A 236 26.07 11.08 20.23
CA MET A 236 26.98 11.29 21.36
C MET A 236 26.29 10.95 22.70
N PRO A 237 27.04 10.71 23.78
CA PRO A 237 26.46 10.37 25.08
C PRO A 237 25.50 11.42 25.66
N ASP A 238 25.62 12.68 25.23
CA ASP A 238 24.75 13.79 25.63
C ASP A 238 23.48 13.92 24.76
N GLY A 239 23.26 12.98 23.84
CA GLY A 239 22.11 12.97 22.93
C GLY A 239 22.28 13.84 21.68
N SER A 240 23.42 14.51 21.51
CA SER A 240 23.71 15.28 20.30
C SER A 240 24.12 14.37 19.13
N PRO A 241 23.75 14.67 17.87
CA PRO A 241 24.21 13.89 16.71
C PRO A 241 25.74 13.98 16.52
N LYS A 242 26.36 12.91 16.03
CA LYS A 242 27.81 12.87 15.72
C LYS A 242 28.20 13.48 14.39
#